data_AF-A0A953Z2T8-F1
#
_entry.id   AF-A0A953Z2T8-F1
#
_cell.length_a   1.000
_cell.length_b   1.000
_cell.length_c   1.000
_cell.angle_alpha   90.00
_cell.angle_beta   90.00
_cell.angle_gamma   90.00
#
_symmetry.space_group_name_H-M   'P 1'
#
loop_
_entity.id
_entity.type
_entity.pdbx_description
1 polymer ?
#
loop_
_entity_poly.entity_id
_entity_poly.type
_entity_poly.pdbx_seq_one_letter_code
_entity_poly.pdbx_strand_id
1 'polypeptide(L)'
;EGVEAPSAPIEDTTQAWASGLMQRAFEAVRQHCRESGRDEVTTVLARTAFDGLKPSAIAEEHQWAVERVYEWLRSGKGLLKREVLNAIREYSLEDDVPQELQTLFASSGILNDDTN
;
A
#
# COMPACT_ATOMS: atom_id res chain seq x y z
N GLU A 1 36.20 2.04 27.85
CA GLU A 1 36.37 1.51 26.49
C GLU A 1 34.99 1.35 25.86
N GLY A 2 34.90 1.60 24.55
CA GLY A 2 33.72 2.14 23.86
C GLY A 2 32.45 1.30 23.95
N VAL A 3 31.33 1.98 24.21
CA VAL A 3 29.99 1.46 23.96
C VAL A 3 29.78 1.40 22.45
N GLU A 4 29.88 0.21 21.90
CA GLU A 4 29.52 -0.08 20.51
C GLU A 4 28.01 0.16 20.37
N ALA A 5 27.65 1.22 19.64
CA ALA A 5 26.26 1.48 19.31
C ALA A 5 25.75 0.29 18.48
N PRO A 6 24.58 -0.29 18.79
CA PRO A 6 24.03 -1.37 17.99
C PRO A 6 23.69 -0.81 16.61
N SER A 7 24.53 -1.13 15.62
CA SER A 7 24.23 -0.97 14.21
C SER A 7 23.10 -1.95 13.87
N ALA A 8 21.85 -1.51 14.09
CA ALA A 8 20.70 -2.20 13.57
C ALA A 8 20.87 -2.34 12.04
N PRO A 9 20.66 -3.54 11.46
CA PRO A 9 20.78 -3.72 10.02
C PRO A 9 19.81 -2.76 9.33
N ILE A 10 20.35 -1.96 8.41
CA ILE A 10 19.62 -0.89 7.69
C ILE A 10 18.40 -1.46 6.94
N GLU A 11 18.43 -2.76 6.58
CA GLU A 11 17.29 -3.50 6.02
C GLU A 11 16.08 -3.59 6.97
N ASP A 12 16.28 -3.71 8.28
CA ASP A 12 15.19 -3.84 9.27
C ASP A 12 14.44 -2.50 9.42
N THR A 13 15.19 -1.40 9.43
CA THR A 13 14.62 -0.04 9.48
C THR A 13 13.86 0.29 8.20
N THR A 14 14.42 0.02 7.02
CA THR A 14 13.74 0.29 5.73
C THR A 14 12.48 -0.54 5.58
N GLN A 15 12.48 -1.81 6.00
CA GLN A 15 11.31 -2.68 5.94
C GLN A 15 10.24 -2.28 6.97
N ALA A 16 10.62 -1.86 8.18
CA ALA A 16 9.70 -1.31 9.17
C ALA A 16 9.04 -0.02 8.68
N TRP A 17 9.81 0.86 8.03
CA TRP A 17 9.31 2.07 7.39
C TRP A 17 8.35 1.77 6.23
N ALA A 18 8.71 0.86 5.32
CA ALA A 18 7.85 0.44 4.22
C ALA A 18 6.52 -0.12 4.74
N SER A 19 6.58 -0.95 5.79
CA SER A 19 5.40 -1.54 6.43
C SER A 19 4.51 -0.48 7.09
N GLY A 20 5.12 0.45 7.85
CA GLY A 20 4.40 1.55 8.50
C GLY A 20 3.76 2.51 7.50
N LEU A 21 4.46 2.83 6.41
CA LEU A 21 3.96 3.72 5.37
C LEU A 21 2.83 3.06 4.57
N MET A 22 2.95 1.77 4.24
CA MET A 22 1.88 1.00 3.61
C MET A 22 0.64 0.90 4.50
N GLN A 23 0.81 0.70 5.80
CA GLN A 23 -0.30 0.64 6.75
C GLN A 23 -1.03 1.99 6.83
N ARG A 24 -0.29 3.10 6.97
CA ARG A 24 -0.86 4.45 7.00
C ARG A 24 -1.58 4.79 5.70
N ALA A 25 -0.98 4.49 4.56
CA ALA A 25 -1.61 4.70 3.26
C ALA A 25 -2.89 3.85 3.12
N PHE A 26 -2.87 2.61 3.56
CA PHE A 26 -4.04 1.73 3.55
C PHE A 26 -5.18 2.27 4.44
N GLU A 27 -4.85 2.77 5.64
CA GLU A 27 -5.84 3.40 6.52
C GLU A 27 -6.44 4.66 5.91
N ALA A 28 -5.65 5.49 5.23
CA ALA A 28 -6.14 6.66 4.52
C ALA A 28 -7.09 6.27 3.37
N VAL A 29 -6.75 5.25 2.57
CA VAL A 29 -7.64 4.69 1.54
C VAL A 29 -8.93 4.16 2.19
N ARG A 30 -8.83 3.48 3.33
CA ARG A 30 -9.98 2.96 4.07
C ARG A 30 -10.92 4.06 4.51
N GLN A 31 -10.37 5.16 5.04
CA GLN A 31 -11.17 6.31 5.43
C GLN A 31 -11.84 6.96 4.22
N HIS A 32 -11.09 7.21 3.15
CA HIS A 32 -11.61 7.81 1.92
C HIS A 32 -12.74 6.98 1.29
N CYS A 33 -12.57 5.66 1.24
CA CYS A 33 -13.59 4.73 0.76
C CYS A 33 -14.82 4.73 1.66
N ARG A 34 -14.67 4.76 2.98
CA ARG A 34 -15.78 4.84 3.93
C ARG A 34 -16.58 6.13 3.75
N GLU A 35 -15.91 7.27 3.59
CA GLU A 35 -16.56 8.56 3.34
C GLU A 35 -17.29 8.60 2.00
N SER A 36 -16.76 7.88 1.01
CA SER A 36 -17.36 7.77 -0.34
C SER A 36 -18.41 6.65 -0.46
N GLY A 37 -18.64 5.86 0.58
CA GLY A 37 -19.51 4.67 0.55
C GLY A 37 -19.02 3.57 -0.39
N ARG A 38 -17.70 3.37 -0.49
CA ARG A 38 -17.01 2.38 -1.35
C ARG A 38 -16.24 1.35 -0.51
N ASP A 39 -16.85 0.82 0.54
CA ASP A 39 -16.22 -0.16 1.44
C ASP A 39 -15.84 -1.48 0.72
N GLU A 40 -16.43 -1.76 -0.45
CA GLU A 40 -16.08 -2.91 -1.29
C GLU A 40 -14.65 -2.77 -1.85
N VAL A 41 -14.23 -1.54 -2.19
CA VAL A 41 -12.90 -1.27 -2.73
C VAL A 41 -11.81 -1.64 -1.73
N THR A 42 -12.00 -1.26 -0.46
CA THR A 42 -11.06 -1.58 0.61
C THR A 42 -11.13 -3.04 1.03
N THR A 43 -12.30 -3.67 0.96
CA THR A 43 -12.43 -5.11 1.17
C THR A 43 -11.61 -5.86 0.12
N VAL A 44 -11.78 -5.57 -1.17
CA VAL A 44 -11.03 -6.23 -2.25
C VAL A 44 -9.53 -5.97 -2.13
N LEU A 45 -9.12 -4.73 -1.86
CA LEU A 45 -7.72 -4.38 -1.60
C LEU A 45 -7.14 -5.19 -0.43
N ALA A 46 -7.83 -5.26 0.71
CA ALA A 46 -7.36 -5.98 1.88
C ALA A 46 -7.19 -7.48 1.59
N ARG A 47 -8.23 -8.09 1.02
CA ARG A 47 -8.26 -9.52 0.69
C ARG A 47 -7.17 -9.89 -0.32
N THR A 48 -6.89 -9.02 -1.29
CA THR A 48 -5.84 -9.28 -2.29
C THR A 48 -4.44 -9.03 -1.74
N ALA A 49 -4.23 -7.95 -0.98
CA ALA A 49 -2.91 -7.53 -0.51
C ALA A 49 -2.44 -8.27 0.75
N PHE A 50 -3.33 -8.55 1.69
CA PHE A 50 -2.99 -9.17 2.97
C PHE A 50 -3.31 -10.67 3.00
N ASP A 51 -4.47 -11.08 2.49
CA ASP A 51 -4.86 -12.50 2.48
C ASP A 51 -4.32 -13.26 1.24
N GLY A 52 -3.77 -12.55 0.25
CA GLY A 52 -3.26 -13.14 -0.99
C GLY A 52 -4.35 -13.78 -1.86
N LEU A 53 -5.61 -13.43 -1.65
CA LEU A 53 -6.74 -13.99 -2.40
C LEU A 53 -6.80 -13.43 -3.81
N LYS A 54 -7.22 -14.29 -4.75
CA LYS A 54 -7.49 -13.86 -6.13
C LYS A 54 -8.83 -13.11 -6.21
N PRO A 55 -8.97 -12.12 -7.11
CA PRO A 55 -10.23 -11.40 -7.34
C PRO A 55 -11.43 -12.32 -7.56
N SER A 56 -11.25 -13.44 -8.26
CA SER A 56 -12.31 -14.42 -8.50
C SER A 56 -12.80 -15.11 -7.23
N ALA A 57 -11.90 -15.40 -6.27
CA ALA A 57 -12.28 -16.01 -5.00
C ALA A 57 -13.06 -15.02 -4.12
N ILE A 58 -12.66 -13.75 -4.12
CA ILE A 58 -13.37 -12.68 -3.41
C ILE A 58 -14.76 -12.46 -4.03
N ALA A 59 -14.84 -12.49 -5.37
CA ALA A 59 -16.11 -12.40 -6.07
C ALA A 59 -17.06 -13.54 -5.70
N GLU A 60 -16.56 -14.78 -5.61
CA GLU A 60 -17.35 -15.94 -5.19
C GLU A 60 -17.81 -15.84 -3.73
N GLU A 61 -16.91 -15.49 -2.81
CA GLU A 61 -17.21 -15.37 -1.38
C GLU A 61 -18.31 -14.34 -1.09
N HIS A 62 -18.26 -13.21 -1.79
CA HIS A 62 -19.20 -12.11 -1.60
C HIS A 62 -20.37 -12.10 -2.59
N GLN A 63 -20.46 -13.10 -3.48
CA GLN A 63 -21.43 -13.17 -4.58
C GLN A 63 -21.46 -11.90 -5.45
N TRP A 64 -20.29 -11.31 -5.69
CA TRP A 64 -20.12 -10.13 -6.53
C TRP A 64 -19.78 -10.51 -7.98
N ALA A 65 -20.05 -9.58 -8.91
CA ALA A 65 -19.58 -9.73 -10.28
C ALA A 65 -18.04 -9.62 -10.32
N VAL A 66 -17.37 -10.61 -10.90
CA VAL A 66 -15.90 -10.64 -10.95
C VAL A 66 -15.32 -9.41 -11.65
N GLU A 67 -15.97 -8.92 -12.70
CA GLU A 67 -15.58 -7.70 -13.41
C GLU A 67 -15.56 -6.48 -12.47
N ARG A 68 -16.60 -6.33 -11.64
CA ARG A 68 -16.66 -5.28 -10.61
C ARG A 68 -15.54 -5.40 -9.59
N VAL A 69 -15.18 -6.63 -9.18
CA VAL A 69 -14.06 -6.84 -8.25
C VAL A 69 -12.73 -6.41 -8.88
N TYR A 70 -12.52 -6.65 -10.17
CA TYR A 70 -11.35 -6.15 -10.88
C TYR A 70 -11.34 -4.62 -10.98
N GLU A 71 -12.49 -3.99 -11.26
CA GLU A 71 -12.62 -2.52 -11.25
C GLU A 71 -12.31 -1.92 -9.87
N TRP A 72 -12.85 -2.52 -8.81
CA TRP A 72 -12.57 -2.13 -7.43
C TRP A 72 -11.12 -2.30 -7.06
N LEU A 73 -10.48 -3.42 -7.45
CA LEU A 73 -9.06 -3.63 -7.23
C LEU A 73 -8.22 -2.56 -7.95
N ARG A 74 -8.52 -2.27 -9.21
CA ARG A 74 -7.81 -1.23 -9.99
C ARG A 74 -7.99 0.14 -9.34
N SER A 75 -9.22 0.51 -9.00
CA SER A 75 -9.52 1.78 -8.33
C SER A 75 -8.81 1.87 -6.97
N GLY A 76 -8.81 0.78 -6.21
CA GLY A 76 -8.17 0.71 -4.90
C GLY A 76 -6.65 0.84 -4.99
N LYS A 77 -6.00 0.12 -5.91
CA LYS A 77 -4.57 0.24 -6.16
C LYS A 77 -4.16 1.68 -6.51
N GLY A 78 -4.95 2.36 -7.36
CA GLY A 78 -4.70 3.76 -7.70
C GLY A 78 -4.79 4.70 -6.49
N LEU A 79 -5.77 4.49 -5.61
CA LEU A 79 -5.89 5.25 -4.35
C LEU A 79 -4.70 4.95 -3.41
N LEU A 80 -4.36 3.67 -3.20
CA LEU A 80 -3.25 3.27 -2.35
C LEU A 80 -1.93 3.87 -2.84
N LYS A 81 -1.68 3.81 -4.16
CA LYS A 81 -0.53 4.44 -4.81
C LYS A 81 -0.45 5.94 -4.51
N ARG A 82 -1.57 6.65 -4.64
CA ARG A 82 -1.65 8.08 -4.35
C ARG A 82 -1.34 8.39 -2.88
N GLU A 83 -1.92 7.64 -1.96
CA GLU A 83 -1.71 7.84 -0.52
C GLU A 83 -0.27 7.49 -0.10
N VAL A 84 0.32 6.43 -0.65
CA VAL A 84 1.74 6.09 -0.47
C VAL A 84 2.63 7.25 -0.94
N LEU A 85 2.38 7.80 -2.14
CA LEU A 85 3.13 8.94 -2.65
C LEU A 85 2.91 10.23 -1.84
N ASN A 86 1.72 10.41 -1.28
CA ASN A 86 1.44 11.56 -0.42
C ASN A 86 2.20 11.43 0.90
N ALA A 87 2.12 10.26 1.54
CA ALA A 87 2.86 9.95 2.75
C ALA A 87 4.37 10.11 2.54
N ILE A 88 4.94 9.58 1.43
CA ILE A 88 6.36 9.77 1.10
C ILE A 88 6.70 11.25 0.96
N ARG A 89 5.82 12.06 0.33
CA ARG A 89 6.04 13.50 0.20
C ARG A 89 5.99 14.24 1.53
N GLU A 90 5.04 13.90 2.39
CA GLU A 90 4.95 14.46 3.74
C GLU A 90 6.20 14.11 4.56
N TYR A 91 6.62 12.84 4.54
CA TYR A 91 7.85 12.40 5.20
C TYR A 91 9.11 13.04 4.60
N SER A 92 9.18 13.22 3.28
CA SER A 92 10.32 13.87 2.59
C SER A 92 10.44 15.37 2.90
N LEU A 93 9.40 16.00 3.43
CA LEU A 93 9.44 17.39 3.89
C LEU A 93 9.92 17.50 5.34
N GLU A 94 9.80 16.43 6.12
CA GLU A 94 10.12 16.39 7.55
C GLU A 94 11.42 15.62 7.87
N ASP A 95 11.85 14.68 7.02
CA ASP A 95 13.02 13.82 7.23
C ASP A 95 13.67 13.35 5.90
N ASP A 96 14.89 12.83 5.95
CA ASP A 96 15.61 12.31 4.78
C ASP A 96 15.02 10.94 4.39
N VAL A 97 14.05 10.92 3.47
CA VAL A 97 13.43 9.66 3.02
C VAL A 97 14.50 8.80 2.35
N PRO A 98 14.76 7.58 2.83
CA PRO A 98 15.71 6.67 2.21
C PRO A 98 15.42 6.52 0.71
N GLN A 99 16.39 6.85 -0.13
CA GLN A 99 16.29 6.74 -1.59
C GLN A 99 15.95 5.29 -2.02
N GLU A 100 16.31 4.31 -1.18
CA GLU A 100 15.91 2.91 -1.28
C GLU A 100 14.39 2.70 -1.21
N LEU A 101 13.64 3.46 -0.39
CA LEU A 101 12.17 3.36 -0.36
C LEU A 101 11.54 3.88 -1.64
N GLN A 102 12.02 5.01 -2.17
CA GLN A 102 11.54 5.52 -3.45
C GLN A 102 11.74 4.49 -4.57
N THR A 103 12.90 3.83 -4.55
CA THR A 103 13.25 2.76 -5.50
C THR A 103 12.42 1.50 -5.25
N LEU A 104 12.18 1.11 -4.00
CA LEU A 104 11.37 -0.06 -3.62
C LEU A 104 9.93 0.11 -4.12
N PHE A 105 9.30 1.25 -3.87
CA PHE A 105 7.93 1.51 -4.33
C PHE A 105 7.84 1.60 -5.86
N ALA A 106 8.85 2.18 -6.51
CA ALA A 106 8.93 2.24 -7.97
C ALA A 106 9.02 0.83 -8.57
N SER A 107 9.80 -0.04 -7.93
CA SER A 107 10.07 -1.40 -8.39
C SER A 107 8.96 -2.40 -8.04
N SER A 108 8.24 -2.17 -6.93
CA SER A 108 7.26 -3.12 -6.38
C SER A 108 5.93 -3.17 -7.13
N GLY A 109 5.81 -2.48 -8.27
CA GLY A 109 4.60 -2.51 -9.10
C GLY A 109 3.41 -1.72 -8.53
N ILE A 110 3.50 -1.23 -7.29
CA ILE A 110 2.50 -0.33 -6.70
C ILE A 110 2.55 1.03 -7.42
N LEU A 111 3.75 1.48 -7.83
CA LEU A 111 3.93 2.68 -8.64
C LEU A 111 4.01 2.42 -10.15
N ASN A 112 4.22 1.18 -10.62
CA ASN A 112 4.02 0.91 -12.04
C ASN A 112 2.53 0.97 -12.32
N ASP A 113 2.14 2.10 -12.90
CA ASP A 113 1.08 2.11 -13.87
C ASP A 113 1.46 1.08 -14.95
N ASP A 114 0.97 -0.15 -14.84
CA ASP A 114 0.59 -0.89 -16.04
C ASP A 114 -0.65 -0.20 -16.63
N THR A 115 -0.45 1.04 -17.08
CA THR A 115 -1.30 1.71 -18.03
C THR A 115 -0.70 1.42 -19.39
N ASN A 116 -1.04 0.25 -19.90
CA ASN A 116 -1.12 0.00 -21.33
C ASN A 116 -2.54 -0.46 -21.64
#